data_AF-A0A6F9XU40-F1
#
_entry.id   AF-A0A6F9XU40-F1
#
_cell.length_a   1.000
_cell.length_b   1.000
_cell.length_c   1.000
_cell.angle_alpha   90.00
_cell.angle_beta   90.00
_cell.angle_gamma   90.00
#
_symmetry.space_group_name_H-M   'P 1'
#
loop_
_entity.id
_entity.type
_entity.pdbx_description
1 polymer ?
#
loop_
_entity_poly.entity_id
_entity_poly.type
_entity_poly.pdbx_seq_one_letter_code
_entity_poly.pdbx_strand_id
1 'polypeptide(L)'
;MLITKIYQPSEVKQAAKELTLGELIAFPTETVYGLGADATNEQAVKRVYLAKGRPSDNPLIVTVASREMVKQYTGELPDAAVKLMDKFWPGPLTMVFPIKDGSLPKAVTGGLKTAAFRCPANQLTRTLIAEAGVPLVGPSANSSGKPSPTTAQHVYHDLEGRIAGVLDDGPTSVGVESTILDMSSKQPTILRPGAVSPQEIAAVLGQEVISDKHHVGQNEVPKAPGMKYKHYAPAAQVLIVAQDKWDAALVWAKDHANSVGIMASPQVISRAPGLNTYDLGADVVTASQHLFAGLRYFDDQAEVKWILAPAYPEEGLGEAYMNRLKKAAGNQFFEA
;
A
#
# COMPACT_ATOMS: atom_id res chain seq x y z
N MET A 1 -4.92 -7.80 -28.47
CA MET A 1 -4.75 -6.86 -27.34
C MET A 1 -5.60 -7.37 -26.20
N LEU A 2 -5.06 -7.43 -24.98
CA LEU A 2 -5.84 -7.71 -23.79
C LEU A 2 -6.73 -6.49 -23.52
N ILE A 3 -8.02 -6.67 -23.29
CA ILE A 3 -8.93 -5.59 -22.89
C ILE A 3 -9.12 -5.72 -21.38
N THR A 4 -8.79 -4.67 -20.64
CA THR A 4 -8.98 -4.65 -19.18
C THR A 4 -10.45 -4.34 -18.86
N LYS A 5 -11.15 -5.27 -18.22
CA LYS A 5 -12.54 -5.10 -17.79
C LYS A 5 -12.62 -4.49 -16.39
N ILE A 6 -13.54 -3.55 -16.16
CA ILE A 6 -13.94 -3.16 -14.80
C ILE A 6 -15.13 -4.03 -14.39
N TYR A 7 -14.91 -4.91 -13.40
CA TYR A 7 -15.92 -5.78 -12.82
C TYR A 7 -16.63 -5.07 -11.67
N GLN A 8 -17.95 -5.19 -11.63
CA GLN A 8 -18.76 -4.75 -10.49
C GLN A 8 -18.82 -5.84 -9.40
N PRO A 9 -19.23 -5.52 -8.15
CA PRO A 9 -19.28 -6.49 -7.06
C PRO A 9 -20.11 -7.74 -7.38
N SER A 10 -21.18 -7.60 -8.16
CA SER A 10 -22.03 -8.71 -8.63
C SER A 10 -21.33 -9.66 -9.59
N GLU A 11 -20.20 -9.27 -10.17
CA GLU A 11 -19.43 -10.03 -11.16
C GLU A 11 -18.19 -10.70 -10.56
N VAL A 12 -18.05 -10.72 -9.23
CA VAL A 12 -16.89 -11.29 -8.52
C VAL A 12 -16.54 -12.72 -8.95
N LYS A 13 -17.53 -13.55 -9.29
CA LYS A 13 -17.32 -14.92 -9.78
C LYS A 13 -16.64 -14.96 -11.14
N GLN A 14 -16.92 -13.99 -12.01
CA GLN A 14 -16.27 -13.87 -13.30
C GLN A 14 -14.80 -13.44 -13.11
N ALA A 15 -14.56 -12.46 -12.25
CA ALA A 15 -13.20 -12.05 -11.88
C ALA A 15 -12.40 -13.20 -11.24
N ALA A 16 -13.02 -14.00 -10.36
CA ALA A 16 -12.40 -15.18 -9.77
C ALA A 16 -11.99 -16.22 -10.82
N LYS A 17 -12.81 -16.40 -11.86
CA LYS A 17 -12.50 -17.31 -12.97
C LYS A 17 -11.26 -16.88 -13.76
N GLU A 18 -11.04 -15.57 -13.96
CA GLU A 18 -9.82 -15.08 -14.62
C GLU A 18 -8.57 -15.47 -13.81
N LEU A 19 -8.63 -15.37 -12.47
CA LEU A 19 -7.53 -15.78 -11.59
C LEU A 19 -7.20 -17.27 -11.73
N THR A 20 -8.20 -18.15 -11.89
CA THR A 20 -7.97 -19.60 -12.08
C THR A 20 -7.43 -19.94 -13.46
N LEU A 21 -7.66 -19.08 -14.46
CA LEU A 21 -6.97 -19.11 -15.76
C LEU A 21 -5.54 -18.54 -15.69
N GLY A 22 -5.13 -18.09 -14.49
CA GLY A 22 -3.83 -17.50 -14.18
C GLY A 22 -3.74 -16.02 -14.53
N GLU A 23 -4.81 -15.40 -15.03
CA GLU A 23 -4.83 -13.98 -15.37
C GLU A 23 -4.76 -13.08 -14.15
N LEU A 24 -4.51 -11.79 -14.39
CA LEU A 24 -4.35 -10.79 -13.34
C LEU A 24 -5.63 -10.01 -13.11
N ILE A 25 -6.08 -9.95 -11.85
CA ILE A 25 -7.22 -9.14 -11.42
C ILE A 25 -6.77 -8.20 -10.32
N ALA A 26 -6.94 -6.89 -10.53
CA ALA A 26 -6.80 -5.94 -9.43
C ALA A 26 -8.06 -5.97 -8.54
N PHE A 27 -7.87 -5.81 -7.24
CA PHE A 27 -8.95 -5.93 -6.25
C PHE A 27 -8.86 -4.84 -5.17
N PRO A 28 -10.00 -4.43 -4.58
CA PRO A 28 -10.04 -3.38 -3.57
C PRO A 28 -9.64 -3.91 -2.19
N THR A 29 -9.07 -3.07 -1.34
CA THR A 29 -8.93 -3.36 0.09
C THR A 29 -9.30 -2.12 0.90
N GLU A 30 -9.34 -2.22 2.22
CA GLU A 30 -9.44 -1.04 3.08
C GLU A 30 -8.21 -0.12 2.95
N THR A 31 -7.06 -0.65 2.53
CA THR A 31 -5.78 0.10 2.43
C THR A 31 -5.57 0.76 1.08
N VAL A 32 -5.23 -0.04 0.06
CA VAL A 32 -4.98 0.35 -1.32
C VAL A 32 -5.46 -0.80 -2.22
N TYR A 33 -5.69 -0.55 -3.51
CA TYR A 33 -5.98 -1.63 -4.46
C TYR A 33 -4.75 -2.54 -4.63
N GLY A 34 -4.98 -3.86 -4.61
CA GLY A 34 -3.96 -4.89 -4.82
C GLY A 34 -4.02 -5.47 -6.23
N LEU A 35 -2.88 -5.91 -6.78
CA LEU A 35 -2.81 -6.63 -8.05
C LEU A 35 -2.71 -8.13 -7.80
N GLY A 36 -3.82 -8.83 -8.04
CA GLY A 36 -4.02 -10.24 -7.76
C GLY A 36 -3.52 -11.19 -8.83
N ALA A 37 -2.86 -12.24 -8.37
CA ALA A 37 -2.60 -13.48 -9.11
C ALA A 37 -2.60 -14.65 -8.11
N ASP A 38 -2.90 -15.86 -8.57
CA ASP A 38 -2.76 -17.07 -7.75
C ASP A 38 -1.32 -17.17 -7.20
N ALA A 39 -1.18 -17.12 -5.87
CA ALA A 39 0.12 -17.16 -5.20
C ALA A 39 0.81 -18.53 -5.29
N THR A 40 0.08 -19.58 -5.66
CA THR A 40 0.63 -20.93 -5.86
C THR A 40 1.12 -21.14 -7.30
N ASN A 41 0.73 -20.28 -8.24
CA ASN A 41 1.11 -20.34 -9.63
C ASN A 41 2.28 -19.39 -9.95
N GLU A 42 3.49 -19.96 -10.08
CA GLU A 42 4.70 -19.18 -10.34
C GLU A 42 4.61 -18.32 -11.61
N GLN A 43 3.96 -18.80 -12.67
CA GLN A 43 3.84 -18.06 -13.93
C GLN A 43 2.88 -16.87 -13.79
N ALA A 44 1.78 -17.05 -13.06
CA ALA A 44 0.87 -15.95 -12.74
C ALA A 44 1.57 -14.87 -11.90
N VAL A 45 2.37 -15.29 -10.91
CA VAL A 45 3.18 -14.36 -10.10
C VAL A 45 4.22 -13.61 -10.95
N LYS A 46 4.89 -14.28 -11.89
CA LYS A 46 5.81 -13.60 -12.84
C LYS A 46 5.10 -12.54 -13.67
N ARG A 47 3.86 -12.77 -14.08
CA ARG A 47 3.05 -11.75 -14.79
C ARG A 47 2.80 -10.50 -13.95
N VAL A 48 2.65 -10.62 -12.62
CA VAL A 48 2.53 -9.46 -11.72
C VAL A 48 3.76 -8.55 -11.81
N TYR A 49 4.97 -9.12 -11.80
CA TYR A 49 6.20 -8.35 -11.94
C TYR A 49 6.31 -7.67 -13.31
N LEU A 50 5.95 -8.40 -14.39
CA LEU A 50 5.95 -7.87 -15.76
C LEU A 50 4.97 -6.71 -15.92
N ALA A 51 3.72 -6.87 -15.49
CA ALA A 51 2.68 -5.85 -15.62
C ALA A 51 3.05 -4.54 -14.90
N LYS A 52 3.71 -4.66 -13.74
CA LYS A 52 4.15 -3.52 -12.93
C LYS A 52 5.48 -2.92 -13.37
N GLY A 53 6.29 -3.63 -14.17
CA GLY A 53 7.69 -3.27 -14.42
C GLY A 53 8.55 -3.30 -13.16
N ARG A 54 8.33 -4.29 -12.29
CA ARG A 54 8.98 -4.39 -10.97
C ARG A 54 10.12 -5.44 -10.97
N PRO A 55 11.25 -5.18 -10.30
CA PRO A 55 12.27 -6.21 -10.04
C PRO A 55 11.69 -7.42 -9.27
N SER A 56 12.11 -8.63 -9.66
CA SER A 56 11.62 -9.90 -9.10
C SER A 56 12.21 -10.27 -7.74
N ASP A 57 13.10 -9.45 -7.18
CA ASP A 57 13.83 -9.70 -5.93
C ASP A 57 13.07 -9.27 -4.67
N ASN A 58 11.94 -8.58 -4.82
CA ASN A 58 11.11 -8.18 -3.68
C ASN A 58 10.03 -9.22 -3.37
N PRO A 59 9.91 -9.67 -2.11
CA PRO A 59 8.81 -10.55 -1.71
C PRO A 59 7.45 -9.86 -1.88
N LEU A 60 6.41 -10.68 -2.04
CA LEU A 60 5.01 -10.25 -2.16
C LEU A 60 4.23 -10.64 -0.90
N ILE A 61 3.18 -9.86 -0.62
CA ILE A 61 2.21 -10.21 0.43
C ILE A 61 1.23 -11.22 -0.17
N VAL A 62 1.02 -12.32 0.55
CA VAL A 62 0.00 -13.33 0.29
C VAL A 62 -1.29 -12.90 1.00
N THR A 63 -2.30 -12.61 0.20
CA THR A 63 -3.62 -12.18 0.62
C THR A 63 -4.52 -13.41 0.72
N VAL A 64 -5.13 -13.60 1.87
CA VAL A 64 -5.95 -14.77 2.23
C VAL A 64 -7.36 -14.35 2.63
N ALA A 65 -8.30 -15.30 2.58
CA ALA A 65 -9.67 -15.08 3.06
C ALA A 65 -9.83 -15.44 4.55
N SER A 66 -8.92 -16.22 5.13
CA SER A 66 -9.04 -16.70 6.51
C SER A 66 -7.70 -17.12 7.14
N ARG A 67 -7.72 -17.31 8.46
CA ARG A 67 -6.60 -17.87 9.24
C ARG A 67 -6.29 -19.31 8.84
N GLU A 68 -7.34 -20.10 8.56
CA GLU A 68 -7.23 -21.51 8.19
C GLU A 68 -6.45 -21.67 6.88
N MET A 69 -6.64 -20.74 5.93
CA MET A 69 -5.85 -20.70 4.70
C MET A 69 -4.37 -20.46 4.98
N VAL A 70 -4.01 -19.60 5.95
CA VAL A 70 -2.59 -19.38 6.35
C VAL A 70 -1.96 -20.68 6.88
N LYS A 71 -2.69 -21.42 7.72
CA LYS A 71 -2.20 -22.67 8.33
C LYS A 71 -1.81 -23.74 7.29
N GLN A 72 -2.39 -23.68 6.10
CA GLN A 72 -1.99 -24.56 4.99
C GLN A 72 -0.52 -24.36 4.61
N TYR A 73 -0.01 -23.13 4.71
CA TYR A 73 1.36 -22.75 4.34
C TYR A 73 2.32 -22.73 5.54
N THR A 74 1.85 -22.34 6.72
CA THR A 74 2.71 -22.16 7.91
C THR A 74 2.71 -23.37 8.85
N GLY A 75 1.64 -24.15 8.86
CA GLY A 75 1.33 -25.08 9.95
C GLY A 75 0.62 -24.37 11.10
N GLU A 76 0.76 -24.89 12.32
CA GLU A 76 0.19 -24.25 13.51
C GLU A 76 0.80 -22.88 13.78
N LEU A 77 -0.04 -21.93 14.17
CA LEU A 77 0.34 -20.55 14.42
C LEU A 77 0.61 -20.36 15.92
N PRO A 78 1.63 -19.57 16.32
CA PRO A 78 1.83 -19.23 17.72
C PRO A 78 0.62 -18.51 18.32
N ASP A 79 0.34 -18.73 19.61
CA ASP A 79 -0.78 -18.07 20.32
C ASP A 79 -0.74 -16.54 20.20
N ALA A 80 0.46 -15.94 20.22
CA ALA A 80 0.66 -14.52 20.00
C ALA A 80 0.11 -14.05 18.63
N ALA A 81 0.36 -14.82 17.57
CA ALA A 81 -0.15 -14.53 16.24
C ALA A 81 -1.68 -14.70 16.17
N VAL A 82 -2.21 -15.74 16.82
CA VAL A 82 -3.66 -15.97 16.93
C VAL A 82 -4.37 -14.78 17.59
N LYS A 83 -3.86 -14.27 18.71
CA LYS A 83 -4.40 -13.08 19.39
C LYS A 83 -4.40 -11.83 18.50
N LEU A 84 -3.32 -11.62 17.74
CA LEU A 84 -3.23 -10.51 16.79
C LEU A 84 -4.23 -10.67 15.63
N MET A 85 -4.39 -11.89 15.10
CA MET A 85 -5.40 -12.16 14.08
C MET A 85 -6.81 -11.93 14.62
N ASP A 86 -7.13 -12.37 15.83
CA ASP A 86 -8.45 -12.16 16.43
C ASP A 86 -8.78 -10.67 16.62
N LYS A 87 -7.77 -9.85 16.88
CA LYS A 87 -7.93 -8.41 17.09
C LYS A 87 -7.96 -7.61 15.80
N PHE A 88 -7.06 -7.91 14.86
CA PHE A 88 -6.77 -7.06 13.72
C PHE A 88 -7.15 -7.66 12.37
N TRP A 89 -7.58 -8.93 12.31
CA TRP A 89 -8.08 -9.56 11.09
C TRP A 89 -9.59 -9.80 11.14
N PRO A 90 -10.30 -9.59 10.01
CA PRO A 90 -9.81 -8.98 8.77
C PRO A 90 -9.40 -7.51 8.97
N GLY A 91 -8.29 -7.06 8.37
CA GLY A 91 -7.79 -5.70 8.57
C GLY A 91 -6.35 -5.41 8.12
N PRO A 92 -5.85 -4.20 8.46
CA PRO A 92 -4.64 -3.63 7.87
C PRO A 92 -3.35 -4.08 8.55
N LEU A 93 -3.33 -5.28 9.15
CA LEU A 93 -2.14 -5.91 9.69
C LEU A 93 -1.66 -7.03 8.77
N THR A 94 -0.40 -6.99 8.38
CA THR A 94 0.31 -8.06 7.67
C THR A 94 1.30 -8.69 8.63
N MET A 95 1.38 -10.03 8.66
CA MET A 95 2.30 -10.76 9.52
C MET A 95 3.20 -11.67 8.72
N VAL A 96 4.50 -11.68 9.03
CA VAL A 96 5.50 -12.54 8.39
C VAL A 96 5.71 -13.80 9.23
N PHE A 97 5.58 -14.97 8.61
CA PHE A 97 5.75 -16.27 9.27
C PHE A 97 6.77 -17.14 8.52
N PRO A 98 7.44 -18.07 9.21
CA PRO A 98 8.07 -19.22 8.56
C PRO A 98 7.01 -20.01 7.79
N ILE A 99 7.38 -20.53 6.63
CA ILE A 99 6.50 -21.36 5.80
C ILE A 99 7.08 -22.76 5.64
N LYS A 100 6.22 -23.73 5.34
CA LYS A 100 6.62 -25.09 4.94
C LYS A 100 7.45 -25.01 3.66
N ASP A 101 8.54 -25.78 3.60
CA ASP A 101 9.41 -25.81 2.42
C ASP A 101 8.61 -26.19 1.16
N GLY A 102 8.76 -25.38 0.11
CA GLY A 102 8.07 -25.59 -1.17
C GLY A 102 6.57 -25.26 -1.18
N SER A 103 5.98 -24.78 -0.08
CA SER A 103 4.55 -24.44 -0.03
C SER A 103 4.15 -23.22 -0.86
N LEU A 104 5.12 -22.35 -1.17
CA LEU A 104 4.94 -21.20 -2.07
C LEU A 104 6.12 -21.11 -3.05
N PRO A 105 5.90 -20.64 -4.30
CA PRO A 105 6.96 -20.39 -5.26
C PRO A 105 7.98 -19.36 -4.75
N LYS A 106 9.24 -19.50 -5.15
CA LYS A 106 10.30 -18.51 -4.84
C LYS A 106 9.97 -17.11 -5.36
N ALA A 107 9.22 -17.03 -6.46
CA ALA A 107 8.73 -15.76 -7.01
C ALA A 107 7.80 -15.00 -6.04
N VAL A 108 7.18 -15.68 -5.07
CA VAL A 108 6.39 -15.02 -4.01
C VAL A 108 7.28 -14.59 -2.86
N THR A 109 8.17 -15.48 -2.41
CA THR A 109 8.95 -15.27 -1.18
C THR A 109 10.24 -14.49 -1.38
N GLY A 110 10.61 -14.19 -2.63
CA GLY A 110 11.95 -13.65 -2.93
C GLY A 110 13.07 -14.66 -2.60
N GLY A 111 12.76 -15.96 -2.56
CA GLY A 111 13.68 -17.02 -2.15
C GLY A 111 13.83 -17.21 -0.63
N LEU A 112 13.10 -16.44 0.19
CA LEU A 112 13.09 -16.57 1.64
C LEU A 112 12.33 -17.84 2.09
N LYS A 113 12.63 -18.27 3.33
CA LYS A 113 11.88 -19.32 4.07
C LYS A 113 10.69 -18.78 4.86
N THR A 114 10.33 -17.53 4.61
CA THR A 114 9.22 -16.83 5.25
C THR A 114 8.31 -16.22 4.18
N ALA A 115 7.05 -15.98 4.55
CA ALA A 115 6.12 -15.23 3.71
C ALA A 115 5.26 -14.30 4.57
N ALA A 116 4.87 -13.18 3.96
CA ALA A 116 3.99 -12.19 4.56
C ALA A 116 2.53 -12.53 4.22
N PHE A 117 1.66 -12.63 5.21
CA PHE A 117 0.24 -12.93 5.04
C PHE A 117 -0.65 -11.79 5.53
N ARG A 118 -1.80 -11.60 4.88
CA ARG A 118 -2.83 -10.64 5.27
C ARG A 118 -4.24 -11.13 4.94
N CYS A 119 -5.18 -10.97 5.86
CA CYS A 119 -6.61 -11.07 5.60
C CYS A 119 -7.21 -9.66 5.56
N PRO A 120 -7.59 -9.11 4.39
CA PRO A 120 -8.00 -7.70 4.26
C PRO A 120 -9.43 -7.47 4.78
N ALA A 121 -9.68 -6.28 5.35
CA ALA A 121 -11.01 -5.82 5.78
C ALA A 121 -11.90 -5.34 4.62
N ASN A 122 -11.89 -6.07 3.50
CA ASN A 122 -12.82 -5.86 2.39
C ASN A 122 -13.54 -7.19 2.09
N GLN A 123 -14.87 -7.20 2.25
CA GLN A 123 -15.66 -8.42 2.08
C GLN A 123 -15.64 -8.91 0.63
N LEU A 124 -15.67 -8.01 -0.35
CA LEU A 124 -15.66 -8.37 -1.76
C LEU A 124 -14.36 -9.10 -2.15
N THR A 125 -13.21 -8.64 -1.65
CA THR A 125 -11.91 -9.30 -1.85
C THR A 125 -11.81 -10.64 -1.16
N ARG A 126 -12.34 -10.79 0.06
CA ARG A 126 -12.40 -12.12 0.70
C ARG A 126 -13.31 -13.07 -0.09
N THR A 127 -14.42 -12.58 -0.64
CA THR A 127 -15.29 -13.36 -1.53
C THR A 127 -14.54 -13.74 -2.82
N LEU A 128 -13.80 -12.82 -3.44
CA LEU A 128 -12.97 -13.10 -4.62
C LEU A 128 -11.97 -14.24 -4.36
N ILE A 129 -11.26 -14.18 -3.23
CA ILE A 129 -10.29 -15.21 -2.83
C ILE A 129 -10.99 -16.56 -2.57
N ALA A 130 -12.14 -16.54 -1.89
CA ALA A 130 -12.92 -17.75 -1.62
C ALA A 130 -13.45 -18.41 -2.90
N GLU A 131 -13.97 -17.62 -3.85
CA GLU A 131 -14.46 -18.10 -5.16
C GLU A 131 -13.32 -18.59 -6.05
N ALA A 132 -12.13 -17.97 -5.99
CA ALA A 132 -10.95 -18.45 -6.71
C ALA A 132 -10.36 -19.75 -6.11
N GLY A 133 -10.60 -20.00 -4.83
CA GLY A 133 -10.14 -21.20 -4.12
C GLY A 133 -8.63 -21.24 -3.82
N VAL A 134 -7.90 -20.16 -4.10
CA VAL A 134 -6.45 -20.03 -3.93
C VAL A 134 -6.11 -18.70 -3.27
N PRO A 135 -5.03 -18.61 -2.46
CA PRO A 135 -4.56 -17.32 -1.98
C PRO A 135 -3.99 -16.49 -3.13
N LEU A 136 -4.05 -15.17 -2.99
CA LEU A 136 -3.59 -14.25 -4.02
C LEU A 136 -2.33 -13.53 -3.58
N VAL A 137 -1.34 -13.35 -4.44
CA VAL A 137 -0.38 -12.27 -4.20
C VAL A 137 -1.08 -10.92 -4.34
N GLY A 138 -0.68 -9.92 -3.58
CA GLY A 138 -1.35 -8.60 -3.59
C GLY A 138 -0.44 -7.41 -3.34
N PRO A 139 0.61 -7.16 -4.15
CA PRO A 139 1.25 -5.84 -4.13
C PRO A 139 0.25 -4.75 -4.57
N SER A 140 0.55 -3.49 -4.29
CA SER A 140 -0.28 -2.36 -4.76
C SER A 140 -0.46 -2.39 -6.29
N ALA A 141 -1.63 -2.05 -6.80
CA ALA A 141 -2.00 -2.19 -8.23
C ALA A 141 -1.58 -1.01 -9.13
N ASN A 142 -0.35 -0.51 -8.96
CA ASN A 142 0.22 0.59 -9.74
C ASN A 142 1.43 0.16 -10.56
N SER A 143 1.79 0.95 -11.56
CA SER A 143 3.12 0.86 -12.18
C SER A 143 4.22 1.15 -11.14
N SER A 144 5.35 0.45 -11.22
CA SER A 144 6.43 0.57 -10.24
C SER A 144 6.91 2.02 -10.08
N GLY A 145 7.10 2.47 -8.84
CA GLY A 145 7.53 3.84 -8.50
C GLY A 145 6.39 4.85 -8.28
N LYS A 146 5.26 4.71 -8.99
CA LYS A 146 4.10 5.62 -8.85
C LYS A 146 3.42 5.53 -7.47
N PRO A 147 2.64 6.56 -7.06
CA PRO A 147 1.77 6.49 -5.89
C PRO A 147 0.87 5.24 -5.90
N SER A 148 0.55 4.67 -4.73
CA SER A 148 -0.34 3.50 -4.68
C SER A 148 -1.76 3.86 -5.11
N PRO A 149 -2.54 2.94 -5.69
CA PRO A 149 -3.90 3.23 -6.16
C PRO A 149 -4.92 3.07 -5.03
N THR A 150 -5.73 4.10 -4.82
CA THR A 150 -6.84 4.10 -3.85
C THR A 150 -8.24 4.03 -4.49
N THR A 151 -8.32 3.93 -5.82
CA THR A 151 -9.57 3.80 -6.58
C THR A 151 -9.34 2.84 -7.76
N ALA A 152 -10.41 2.25 -8.30
CA ALA A 152 -10.34 1.45 -9.52
C ALA A 152 -9.80 2.26 -10.72
N GLN A 153 -10.15 3.55 -10.79
CA GLN A 153 -9.69 4.43 -11.86
C GLN A 153 -8.16 4.62 -11.84
N HIS A 154 -7.55 4.73 -10.66
CA HIS A 154 -6.10 4.78 -10.52
C HIS A 154 -5.42 3.51 -11.05
N VAL A 155 -6.04 2.35 -10.83
CA VAL A 155 -5.55 1.08 -11.36
C VAL A 155 -5.68 1.03 -12.88
N TYR A 156 -6.85 1.39 -13.39
CA TYR A 156 -7.14 1.37 -14.82
C TYR A 156 -6.13 2.24 -15.58
N HIS A 157 -5.93 3.47 -15.13
CA HIS A 157 -4.95 4.39 -15.72
C HIS A 157 -3.53 3.81 -15.79
N ASP A 158 -3.10 3.05 -14.79
CA ASP A 158 -1.73 2.53 -14.74
C ASP A 158 -1.54 1.19 -15.48
N LEU A 159 -2.58 0.36 -15.54
CA LEU A 159 -2.48 -1.07 -15.89
C LEU A 159 -3.43 -1.52 -17.01
N GLU A 160 -4.17 -0.61 -17.63
CA GLU A 160 -4.98 -0.92 -18.81
C GLU A 160 -4.16 -1.66 -19.88
N GLY A 161 -4.75 -2.72 -20.43
CA GLY A 161 -4.14 -3.56 -21.46
C GLY A 161 -3.06 -4.51 -20.95
N ARG A 162 -2.76 -4.50 -19.65
CA ARG A 162 -1.76 -5.38 -19.00
C ARG A 162 -2.36 -6.40 -18.04
N ILE A 163 -3.60 -6.18 -17.60
CA ILE A 163 -4.33 -7.04 -16.66
C ILE A 163 -5.72 -7.36 -17.22
N ALA A 164 -6.30 -8.51 -16.85
CA ALA A 164 -7.61 -8.93 -17.34
C ALA A 164 -8.73 -8.04 -16.79
N GLY A 165 -8.59 -7.55 -15.56
CA GLY A 165 -9.56 -6.59 -15.03
C GLY A 165 -9.27 -6.00 -13.66
N VAL A 166 -10.18 -5.13 -13.26
CA VAL A 166 -10.22 -4.43 -11.97
C VAL A 166 -11.58 -4.69 -11.35
N LEU A 167 -11.61 -5.26 -10.15
CA LEU A 167 -12.82 -5.38 -9.35
C LEU A 167 -13.04 -4.07 -8.60
N ASP A 168 -14.14 -3.38 -8.88
CA ASP A 168 -14.43 -2.05 -8.33
C ASP A 168 -15.41 -2.14 -7.16
N ASP A 169 -14.98 -1.64 -6.00
CA ASP A 169 -15.77 -1.49 -4.77
C ASP A 169 -15.65 -0.05 -4.23
N GLY A 170 -15.33 0.89 -5.11
CA GLY A 170 -15.14 2.30 -4.76
C GLY A 170 -13.78 2.62 -4.12
N PRO A 171 -13.65 3.84 -3.54
CA PRO A 171 -12.43 4.29 -2.91
C PRO A 171 -12.07 3.52 -1.63
N THR A 172 -10.78 3.39 -1.35
CA THR A 172 -10.27 2.77 -0.12
C THR A 172 -10.44 3.67 1.10
N SER A 173 -10.68 3.09 2.28
CA SER A 173 -11.00 3.82 3.51
C SER A 173 -9.82 4.19 4.42
N VAL A 174 -8.61 3.67 4.17
CA VAL A 174 -7.39 4.00 4.94
C VAL A 174 -6.39 4.80 4.09
N GLY A 175 -6.24 4.44 2.80
CA GLY A 175 -5.41 5.16 1.82
C GLY A 175 -3.90 4.96 1.95
N VAL A 176 -3.40 4.32 3.01
CA VAL A 176 -2.01 3.88 3.15
C VAL A 176 -1.93 2.37 3.35
N GLU A 177 -0.82 1.75 2.96
CA GLU A 177 -0.68 0.30 3.04
C GLU A 177 -0.58 -0.23 4.47
N SER A 178 -0.88 -1.53 4.64
CA SER A 178 -0.87 -2.24 5.91
C SER A 178 0.44 -2.12 6.70
N THR A 179 0.31 -2.15 8.03
CA THR A 179 1.43 -2.40 8.93
C THR A 179 1.99 -3.80 8.65
N ILE A 180 3.31 -3.95 8.59
CA ILE A 180 3.96 -5.26 8.43
C ILE A 180 4.73 -5.59 9.70
N LEU A 181 4.35 -6.69 10.35
CA LEU A 181 4.96 -7.22 11.57
C LEU A 181 5.71 -8.51 11.27
N ASP A 182 7.01 -8.55 11.53
CA ASP A 182 7.79 -9.79 11.53
C ASP A 182 7.46 -10.61 12.78
N MET A 183 6.88 -11.79 12.58
CA MET A 183 6.57 -12.77 13.62
C MET A 183 7.43 -14.04 13.46
N SER A 184 8.45 -14.01 12.60
CA SER A 184 9.34 -15.15 12.34
C SER A 184 10.48 -15.26 13.34
N SER A 185 10.76 -14.19 14.08
CA SER A 185 11.72 -14.14 15.19
C SER A 185 11.03 -14.14 16.56
N LYS A 186 11.82 -14.39 17.63
CA LYS A 186 11.32 -14.32 19.02
C LYS A 186 10.80 -12.93 19.40
N GLN A 187 11.46 -11.89 18.90
CA GLN A 187 11.05 -10.51 19.10
C GLN A 187 10.20 -10.06 17.90
N PRO A 188 8.92 -9.67 18.12
CA PRO A 188 8.10 -9.06 17.08
C PRO A 188 8.68 -7.72 16.65
N THR A 189 8.71 -7.46 15.34
CA THR A 189 9.34 -6.24 14.81
C THR A 189 8.53 -5.66 13.66
N ILE A 190 8.18 -4.38 13.74
CA ILE A 190 7.48 -3.70 12.64
C ILE A 190 8.50 -3.38 11.55
N LEU A 191 8.29 -3.98 10.39
CA LEU A 191 9.08 -3.77 9.17
C LEU A 191 8.55 -2.59 8.35
N ARG A 192 7.25 -2.29 8.47
CA ARG A 192 6.64 -1.14 7.79
C ARG A 192 5.51 -0.57 8.63
N PRO A 193 5.52 0.73 8.94
CA PRO A 193 4.41 1.36 9.65
C PRO A 193 3.18 1.49 8.73
N GLY A 194 2.01 1.33 9.32
CA GLY A 194 0.69 1.43 8.69
C GLY A 194 -0.36 1.81 9.73
N ALA A 195 -1.62 1.48 9.47
CA ALA A 195 -2.73 1.90 10.34
C ALA A 195 -2.76 1.22 11.73
N VAL A 196 -2.13 0.07 11.90
CA VAL A 196 -2.00 -0.58 13.21
C VAL A 196 -0.68 -0.15 13.84
N SER A 197 -0.75 0.54 14.97
CA SER A 197 0.40 1.15 15.64
C SER A 197 1.21 0.14 16.48
N PRO A 198 2.49 0.42 16.78
CA PRO A 198 3.29 -0.37 17.71
C PRO A 198 2.63 -0.54 19.08
N GLN A 199 1.98 0.51 19.59
CA GLN A 199 1.31 0.53 20.89
C GLN A 199 0.10 -0.42 20.92
N GLU A 200 -0.70 -0.43 19.85
CA GLU A 200 -1.84 -1.35 19.73
C GLU A 200 -1.39 -2.81 19.68
N ILE A 201 -0.30 -3.11 18.96
CA ILE A 201 0.26 -4.47 18.90
C ILE A 201 0.83 -4.88 20.26
N ALA A 202 1.59 -3.99 20.91
CA ALA A 202 2.18 -4.23 22.22
C ALA A 202 1.11 -4.52 23.28
N ALA A 203 -0.01 -3.80 23.25
CA ALA A 203 -1.14 -4.02 24.15
C ALA A 203 -1.75 -5.43 24.02
N VAL A 204 -1.80 -5.99 22.80
CA VAL A 204 -2.31 -7.36 22.56
C VAL A 204 -1.29 -8.41 23.01
N LEU A 205 0.00 -8.16 22.77
CA LEU A 205 1.06 -9.12 23.05
C LEU A 205 1.51 -9.10 24.52
N GLY A 206 1.27 -8.02 25.25
CA GLY A 206 1.78 -7.83 26.60
C GLY A 206 3.32 -7.66 26.67
N GLN A 207 3.94 -7.25 25.56
CA GLN A 207 5.38 -6.99 25.45
C GLN A 207 5.64 -5.84 24.48
N GLU A 208 6.80 -5.19 24.61
CA GLU A 208 7.22 -4.14 23.70
C GLU A 208 7.41 -4.67 22.27
N VAL A 209 7.03 -3.86 21.29
CA VAL A 209 7.20 -4.15 19.86
C VAL A 209 8.18 -3.14 19.30
N ILE A 210 9.27 -3.65 18.72
CA ILE A 210 10.30 -2.80 18.13
C ILE A 210 9.81 -2.30 16.78
N SER A 211 9.90 -0.99 16.53
CA SER A 211 9.76 -0.43 15.18
C SER A 211 11.14 -0.37 14.55
N ASP A 212 11.39 -1.23 13.56
CA ASP A 212 12.68 -1.25 12.88
C ASP A 212 12.74 -0.10 11.87
N LYS A 213 13.46 0.96 12.27
CA LYS A 213 13.75 2.10 11.40
C LYS A 213 14.97 1.84 10.51
N HIS A 214 15.61 0.66 10.58
CA HIS A 214 16.79 0.38 9.78
C HIS A 214 16.43 0.29 8.29
N HIS A 215 17.10 1.14 7.50
CA HIS A 215 17.12 1.00 6.05
C HIS A 215 17.89 -0.28 5.71
N VAL A 216 17.22 -1.20 5.02
CA VAL A 216 17.85 -2.39 4.43
C VAL A 216 18.99 -1.92 3.53
N GLY A 217 20.19 -2.47 3.73
CA GLY A 217 21.37 -2.11 2.92
C GLY A 217 21.15 -2.44 1.43
N GLN A 218 21.85 -1.75 0.52
CA GLN A 218 21.67 -1.96 -0.93
C GLN A 218 21.85 -3.43 -1.39
N ASN A 219 22.63 -4.22 -0.64
CA ASN A 219 22.93 -5.62 -0.94
C ASN A 219 22.09 -6.65 -0.16
N GLU A 220 21.17 -6.22 0.69
CA GLU A 220 20.30 -7.11 1.45
C GLU A 220 18.95 -7.34 0.73
N VAL A 221 18.41 -8.54 0.86
CA VAL A 221 17.06 -8.88 0.40
C VAL A 221 16.07 -8.40 1.46
N PRO A 222 15.13 -7.49 1.12
CA PRO A 222 14.20 -6.97 2.10
C PRO A 222 13.23 -8.08 2.54
N LYS A 223 12.97 -8.18 3.85
CA LYS A 223 11.97 -9.12 4.40
C LYS A 223 10.52 -8.77 4.02
N ALA A 224 10.27 -7.53 3.57
CA ALA A 224 8.95 -7.01 3.28
C ALA A 224 8.95 -5.96 2.15
N PRO A 225 7.84 -5.77 1.44
CA PRO A 225 7.71 -4.70 0.45
C PRO A 225 7.91 -3.29 1.03
N GLY A 226 8.47 -2.39 0.23
CA GLY A 226 8.55 -0.96 0.52
C GLY A 226 9.79 -0.51 1.30
N MET A 227 10.83 -1.37 1.41
CA MET A 227 12.04 -1.10 2.20
C MET A 227 13.24 -0.55 1.41
N LYS A 228 13.33 -0.81 0.10
CA LYS A 228 14.59 -0.65 -0.67
C LYS A 228 14.59 0.45 -1.73
N TYR A 229 13.45 0.76 -2.35
CA TYR A 229 13.38 1.62 -3.54
C TYR A 229 12.68 2.96 -3.26
N LYS A 230 12.95 3.99 -4.08
CA LYS A 230 12.13 5.21 -4.10
C LYS A 230 10.72 4.81 -4.51
N HIS A 231 9.77 5.01 -3.62
CA HIS A 231 8.37 4.61 -3.78
C HIS A 231 7.48 5.83 -3.62
N TYR A 232 6.34 5.82 -4.31
CA TYR A 232 5.26 6.79 -4.15
C TYR A 232 5.51 8.19 -4.73
N ALA A 233 6.55 8.36 -5.55
CA ALA A 233 6.91 9.67 -6.07
C ALA A 233 6.06 10.01 -7.30
N PRO A 234 5.31 11.14 -7.28
CA PRO A 234 4.76 11.71 -8.49
C PRO A 234 5.89 12.27 -9.39
N ALA A 235 5.53 12.74 -10.58
CA ALA A 235 6.45 13.42 -11.50
C ALA A 235 6.95 14.76 -10.93
N ALA A 236 6.07 15.48 -10.24
CA ALA A 236 6.40 16.73 -9.53
C ALA A 236 7.21 16.45 -8.25
N GLN A 237 8.08 17.39 -7.88
CA GLN A 237 8.82 17.31 -6.62
C GLN A 237 7.90 17.64 -5.44
N VAL A 238 7.73 16.69 -4.53
CA VAL A 238 6.97 16.93 -3.29
C VAL A 238 7.86 17.64 -2.27
N LEU A 239 7.37 18.72 -1.67
CA LEU A 239 8.01 19.43 -0.56
C LEU A 239 7.13 19.32 0.67
N ILE A 240 7.71 18.80 1.76
CA ILE A 240 7.01 18.66 3.04
C ILE A 240 7.05 20.00 3.78
N VAL A 241 5.87 20.54 4.09
CA VAL A 241 5.73 21.84 4.76
C VAL A 241 5.43 21.63 6.24
N ALA A 242 6.33 22.11 7.10
CA ALA A 242 6.09 22.15 8.54
C ALA A 242 4.97 23.14 8.89
N GLN A 243 4.28 22.92 10.01
CA GLN A 243 3.07 23.67 10.37
C GLN A 243 3.33 25.19 10.48
N ASP A 244 4.49 25.58 10.99
CA ASP A 244 4.93 26.97 11.16
C ASP A 244 5.47 27.62 9.88
N LYS A 245 5.63 26.84 8.79
CA LYS A 245 6.20 27.31 7.52
C LYS A 245 5.15 27.59 6.44
N TRP A 246 3.88 27.30 6.69
CA TRP A 246 2.81 27.48 5.70
C TRP A 246 2.69 28.91 5.18
N ASP A 247 2.92 29.92 6.02
CA ASP A 247 2.83 31.32 5.59
C ASP A 247 3.86 31.64 4.51
N ALA A 248 5.11 31.24 4.72
CA ALA A 248 6.18 31.41 3.73
C ALA A 248 5.95 30.54 2.48
N ALA A 249 5.51 29.30 2.68
CA ALA A 249 5.23 28.38 1.57
C ALA A 249 4.12 28.90 0.65
N LEU A 250 3.07 29.52 1.21
CA LEU A 250 1.98 30.12 0.44
C LEU A 250 2.41 31.38 -0.31
N VAL A 251 3.33 32.19 0.25
CA VAL A 251 3.93 33.32 -0.48
C VAL A 251 4.74 32.79 -1.67
N TRP A 252 5.64 31.84 -1.41
CA TRP A 252 6.45 31.21 -2.46
C TRP A 252 5.60 30.58 -3.57
N ALA A 253 4.51 29.88 -3.21
CA ALA A 253 3.61 29.26 -4.17
C ALA A 253 2.90 30.28 -5.08
N LYS A 254 2.60 31.49 -4.58
CA LYS A 254 2.00 32.57 -5.38
C LYS A 254 2.98 33.13 -6.40
N ASP A 255 4.26 33.27 -6.03
CA ASP A 255 5.30 33.73 -6.95
C ASP A 255 5.60 32.72 -8.08
N HIS A 256 5.28 31.45 -7.85
CA HIS A 256 5.47 30.34 -8.79
C HIS A 256 4.13 29.78 -9.30
N ALA A 257 3.10 30.62 -9.38
CA ALA A 257 1.75 30.22 -9.79
C ALA A 257 1.76 29.38 -11.08
N ASN A 258 0.84 28.42 -11.18
CA ASN A 258 0.74 27.38 -12.21
C ASN A 258 1.78 26.25 -12.13
N SER A 259 2.92 26.44 -11.47
CA SER A 259 3.92 25.38 -11.31
C SER A 259 3.90 24.69 -9.94
N VAL A 260 3.06 25.18 -9.02
CA VAL A 260 2.93 24.66 -7.66
C VAL A 260 1.50 24.18 -7.41
N GLY A 261 1.39 22.91 -7.02
CA GLY A 261 0.19 22.32 -6.45
C GLY A 261 0.24 22.34 -4.93
N ILE A 262 -0.90 22.53 -4.27
CA ILE A 262 -1.02 22.48 -2.81
C ILE A 262 -2.00 21.38 -2.43
N MET A 263 -1.54 20.33 -1.75
CA MET A 263 -2.44 19.39 -1.09
C MET A 263 -2.40 19.62 0.41
N ALA A 264 -3.49 20.12 0.99
CA ALA A 264 -3.51 20.52 2.40
C ALA A 264 -4.93 20.48 2.98
N SER A 265 -5.08 20.87 4.25
CA SER A 265 -6.39 20.94 4.88
C SER A 265 -7.22 22.12 4.31
N PRO A 266 -8.56 22.10 4.47
CA PRO A 266 -9.43 23.19 4.02
C PRO A 266 -9.01 24.57 4.56
N GLN A 267 -8.48 24.62 5.78
CA GLN A 267 -8.00 25.85 6.41
C GLN A 267 -6.78 26.43 5.69
N VAL A 268 -5.88 25.60 5.18
CA VAL A 268 -4.72 26.05 4.38
C VAL A 268 -5.17 26.42 2.97
N ILE A 269 -6.00 25.60 2.34
CA ILE A 269 -6.50 25.82 0.97
C ILE A 269 -7.25 27.16 0.85
N SER A 270 -8.08 27.50 1.83
CA SER A 270 -8.82 28.79 1.82
C SER A 270 -7.91 30.03 1.81
N ARG A 271 -6.64 29.89 2.17
CA ARG A 271 -5.62 30.96 2.17
C ARG A 271 -4.83 31.03 0.85
N ALA A 272 -5.11 30.12 -0.08
CA ALA A 272 -4.45 29.95 -1.37
C ALA A 272 -5.40 30.17 -2.57
N PRO A 273 -6.25 31.23 -2.59
CA PRO A 273 -7.21 31.42 -3.67
C PRO A 273 -6.53 31.57 -5.03
N GLY A 274 -7.06 30.89 -6.05
CA GLY A 274 -6.52 30.90 -7.41
C GLY A 274 -5.30 30.01 -7.65
N LEU A 275 -4.80 29.32 -6.62
CA LEU A 275 -3.79 28.27 -6.78
C LEU A 275 -4.45 26.92 -7.02
N ASN A 276 -3.68 26.00 -7.59
CA ASN A 276 -4.11 24.64 -7.82
C ASN A 276 -4.04 23.84 -6.52
N THR A 277 -5.19 23.42 -6.00
CA THR A 277 -5.28 22.82 -4.66
C THR A 277 -6.00 21.48 -4.66
N TYR A 278 -5.64 20.61 -3.72
CA TYR A 278 -6.29 19.33 -3.45
C TYR A 278 -6.58 19.17 -1.96
N ASP A 279 -7.82 18.85 -1.61
CA ASP A 279 -8.27 18.74 -0.21
C ASP A 279 -7.85 17.41 0.43
N LEU A 280 -6.98 17.50 1.45
CA LEU A 280 -6.57 16.36 2.27
C LEU A 280 -7.50 16.08 3.44
N GLY A 281 -8.49 16.94 3.70
CA GLY A 281 -9.33 16.87 4.87
C GLY A 281 -8.71 17.52 6.11
N ALA A 282 -9.36 17.33 7.26
CA ALA A 282 -9.08 18.11 8.46
C ALA A 282 -7.96 17.56 9.34
N ASP A 283 -7.63 16.27 9.20
CA ASP A 283 -6.77 15.54 10.13
C ASP A 283 -5.90 14.51 9.41
N VAL A 284 -5.01 13.85 10.17
CA VAL A 284 -4.09 12.84 9.62
C VAL A 284 -4.82 11.61 9.06
N VAL A 285 -6.05 11.33 9.52
CA VAL A 285 -6.85 10.18 9.07
C VAL A 285 -7.33 10.44 7.66
N THR A 286 -8.04 11.55 7.46
CA THR A 286 -8.49 12.00 6.14
C THR A 286 -7.31 12.29 5.20
N ALA A 287 -6.22 12.89 5.72
CA ALA A 287 -5.02 13.14 4.93
C ALA A 287 -4.36 11.84 4.45
N SER A 288 -4.36 10.78 5.27
CA SER A 288 -3.85 9.46 4.86
C SER A 288 -4.74 8.80 3.81
N GLN A 289 -6.07 8.93 3.93
CA GLN A 289 -7.03 8.44 2.93
C GLN A 289 -6.79 9.09 1.57
N HIS A 290 -6.54 10.40 1.58
CA HIS A 290 -6.45 11.24 0.40
C HIS A 290 -5.02 11.37 -0.15
N LEU A 291 -3.98 10.96 0.60
CA LEU A 291 -2.57 11.17 0.27
C LEU A 291 -2.25 10.73 -1.17
N PHE A 292 -2.46 9.46 -1.52
CA PHE A 292 -2.10 8.99 -2.85
C PHE A 292 -3.01 9.52 -3.96
N ALA A 293 -4.29 9.80 -3.65
CA ALA A 293 -5.21 10.40 -4.60
C ALA A 293 -4.78 11.84 -4.93
N GLY A 294 -4.35 12.63 -3.94
CA GLY A 294 -3.80 13.97 -4.14
C GLY A 294 -2.49 13.97 -4.92
N LEU A 295 -1.58 13.04 -4.62
CA LEU A 295 -0.34 12.88 -5.40
C LEU A 295 -0.64 12.54 -6.87
N ARG A 296 -1.61 11.65 -7.13
CA ARG A 296 -2.04 11.28 -8.48
C ARG A 296 -2.77 12.40 -9.20
N TYR A 297 -3.60 13.17 -8.50
CA TYR A 297 -4.29 14.33 -9.06
C TYR A 297 -3.31 15.33 -9.70
N PHE A 298 -2.13 15.52 -9.10
CA PHE A 298 -1.10 16.39 -9.66
C PHE A 298 -0.22 15.71 -10.73
N ASP A 299 -0.16 14.37 -10.79
CA ASP A 299 0.52 13.65 -11.89
C ASP A 299 -0.16 13.91 -13.24
N ASP A 300 -1.47 14.15 -13.24
CA ASP A 300 -2.25 14.45 -14.45
C ASP A 300 -2.11 15.91 -14.91
N GLN A 301 -1.30 16.71 -14.21
CA GLN A 301 -1.14 18.16 -14.43
C GLN A 301 0.32 18.48 -14.74
N ALA A 302 0.67 18.40 -16.02
CA ALA A 302 2.05 18.46 -16.50
C ALA A 302 2.78 19.77 -16.17
N GLU A 303 2.05 20.86 -15.93
CA GLU A 303 2.56 22.16 -15.52
C GLU A 303 3.06 22.18 -14.08
N VAL A 304 2.51 21.33 -13.21
CA VAL A 304 2.89 21.26 -11.79
C VAL A 304 4.28 20.63 -11.67
N LYS A 305 5.21 21.40 -11.10
CA LYS A 305 6.60 20.99 -10.86
C LYS A 305 6.88 20.75 -9.39
N TRP A 306 6.11 21.38 -8.50
CA TRP A 306 6.21 21.18 -7.06
C TRP A 306 4.84 20.91 -6.43
N ILE A 307 4.81 20.03 -5.43
CA ILE A 307 3.62 19.76 -4.62
C ILE A 307 3.95 20.09 -3.16
N LEU A 308 3.22 21.02 -2.57
CA LEU A 308 3.32 21.33 -1.15
C LEU A 308 2.35 20.43 -0.37
N ALA A 309 2.86 19.71 0.63
CA ALA A 309 2.08 18.79 1.47
C ALA A 309 2.39 18.96 2.97
N PRO A 310 1.40 18.87 3.87
CA PRO A 310 1.60 19.09 5.30
C PRO A 310 2.39 17.96 5.94
N ALA A 311 3.30 18.34 6.84
CA ALA A 311 3.82 17.44 7.86
C ALA A 311 2.77 17.22 8.96
N TYR A 312 2.72 16.00 9.50
CA TYR A 312 1.97 15.65 10.71
C TYR A 312 2.92 15.07 11.78
N PRO A 313 2.55 15.11 13.06
CA PRO A 313 3.27 14.39 14.11
C PRO A 313 3.42 12.90 13.77
N GLU A 314 4.60 12.33 14.03
CA GLU A 314 4.92 10.92 13.72
C GLU A 314 4.46 9.97 14.83
N GLU A 315 3.16 10.04 15.16
CA GLU A 315 2.50 9.23 16.17
C GLU A 315 1.28 8.52 15.57
N GLY A 316 1.04 7.26 15.95
CA GLY A 316 -0.07 6.46 15.42
C GLY A 316 -0.06 6.42 13.88
N LEU A 317 -1.17 6.80 13.25
CA LEU A 317 -1.30 6.85 11.79
C LEU A 317 -0.38 7.91 11.14
N GLY A 318 0.03 8.94 11.88
CA GLY A 318 0.96 9.96 11.41
C GLY A 318 2.34 9.40 11.07
N GLU A 319 2.80 8.35 11.76
CA GLU A 319 4.01 7.62 11.39
C GLU A 319 3.89 7.00 9.99
N ALA A 320 2.73 6.40 9.67
CA ALA A 320 2.48 5.82 8.36
C ALA A 320 2.39 6.89 7.27
N TYR A 321 1.59 7.96 7.50
CA TYR A 321 1.47 9.09 6.59
C TYR A 321 2.84 9.69 6.26
N MET A 322 3.61 10.05 7.30
CA MET A 322 4.93 10.67 7.13
C MET A 322 5.92 9.72 6.48
N ASN A 323 5.86 8.41 6.75
CA ASN A 323 6.69 7.43 6.06
C ASN A 323 6.45 7.43 4.54
N ARG A 324 5.18 7.49 4.11
CA ARG A 324 4.83 7.54 2.68
C ARG A 324 5.22 8.89 2.06
N LEU A 325 4.90 9.99 2.74
CA LEU A 325 5.18 11.34 2.26
C LEU A 325 6.69 11.60 2.14
N LYS A 326 7.50 11.21 3.13
CA LYS A 326 8.98 11.31 3.07
C LYS A 326 9.57 10.51 1.91
N LYS A 327 9.02 9.33 1.61
CA LYS A 327 9.45 8.52 0.45
C LYS A 327 9.06 9.18 -0.88
N ALA A 328 7.85 9.72 -0.98
CA ALA A 328 7.39 10.47 -2.16
C ALA A 328 8.25 11.72 -2.40
N ALA A 329 8.55 12.48 -1.34
CA ALA A 329 9.37 13.68 -1.37
C ALA A 329 10.87 13.41 -1.56
N GLY A 330 11.36 12.20 -1.30
CA GLY A 330 12.80 11.96 -1.20
C GLY A 330 13.44 12.72 -0.03
N ASN A 331 12.72 12.79 1.10
CA ASN A 331 13.07 13.57 2.31
C ASN A 331 13.31 15.07 2.05
N GLN A 332 12.66 15.65 1.04
CA GLN A 332 12.71 17.10 0.81
C GLN A 332 11.65 17.82 1.63
N PHE A 333 12.09 18.83 2.38
CA PHE A 333 11.25 19.73 3.15
C PHE A 333 11.27 21.11 2.51
N PHE A 334 10.17 21.85 2.64
CA PHE A 334 10.13 23.24 2.24
C PHE A 334 10.97 24.07 3.21
N GLU A 335 12.01 24.70 2.68
CA GLU A 335 12.82 25.70 3.36
C GLU A 335 12.53 27.06 2.70
N ALA A 336 12.37 28.10 3.53
CA ALA A 336 12.04 29.46 3.09
C ALA A 336 13.27 30.23 2.63
#